data_AF-A0A5J4W9U7-F1
#
_entry.id   AF-A0A5J4W9U7-F1
#
_cell.length_a   1.000
_cell.length_b   1.000
_cell.length_c   1.000
_cell.angle_alpha   90.00
_cell.angle_beta   90.00
_cell.angle_gamma   90.00
#
_symmetry.space_group_name_H-M   'P 1'
#
loop_
_entity.id
_entity.type
_entity.pdbx_description
1 polymer ?
#
loop_
_entity_poly.entity_id
_entity_poly.type
_entity_poly.pdbx_seq_one_letter_code
_entity_poly.pdbx_strand_id
1 'polypeptide(L)'
;MQKLLNICLRQLERISVKITSKNGKSLGYGFIEMADVESAQRAHLQVRSKSRDCFYWVHLCGDASDQSELVSVGYVGMCAITCSTAGGQSEEQDWEIYWGLFRISQFLKKLHLGRNYAGQPSFQPLPVLVQRSQEQIEEEGGNEEVDSQQINIEYCLRIWNTK
;
A
#
# COMPACT_ATOMS: atom_id res chain seq x y z
N MET A 1 -3.08 -13.59 9.66
CA MET A 1 -4.12 -12.55 9.66
C MET A 1 -4.48 -11.97 11.03
N GLN A 2 -4.87 -12.73 12.06
CA GLN A 2 -5.32 -12.17 13.35
C GLN A 2 -4.25 -11.33 14.09
N LYS A 3 -2.97 -11.69 13.95
CA LYS A 3 -1.84 -10.92 14.49
C LYS A 3 -1.63 -9.59 13.76
N LEU A 4 -1.69 -9.60 12.43
CA LEU A 4 -1.63 -8.41 11.58
C LEU A 4 -2.81 -7.47 11.83
N LEU A 5 -4.02 -8.04 11.97
CA LEU A 5 -5.23 -7.32 12.35
C LEU A 5 -5.05 -6.63 13.72
N ASN A 6 -4.46 -7.31 14.70
CA ASN A 6 -4.19 -6.76 16.03
C ASN A 6 -3.10 -5.66 16.03
N ILE A 7 -2.18 -5.65 15.07
CA ILE A 7 -1.18 -4.57 14.93
C ILE A 7 -1.87 -3.32 14.38
N CYS A 8 -2.70 -3.45 13.35
CA CYS A 8 -3.44 -2.32 12.79
C CYS A 8 -4.56 -1.82 13.71
N LEU A 9 -5.24 -2.70 14.45
CA LEU A 9 -6.29 -2.33 15.40
C LEU A 9 -5.77 -1.55 16.63
N ARG A 10 -4.48 -1.66 16.99
CA ARG A 10 -3.88 -0.83 18.06
C ARG A 10 -3.66 0.62 17.66
N GLN A 11 -3.68 0.92 16.36
CA GLN A 11 -3.34 2.22 15.78
C GLN A 11 -4.58 2.98 15.26
N LEU A 12 -5.73 2.32 15.23
CA LEU A 12 -7.00 2.93 14.83
C LEU A 12 -7.76 3.35 16.09
N GLU A 13 -8.08 4.64 16.22
CA GLU A 13 -9.04 5.08 17.22
C GLU A 13 -10.36 4.33 16.99
N ARG A 14 -10.88 3.73 18.04
CA ARG A 14 -12.01 2.79 17.95
C ARG A 14 -13.30 3.57 17.72
N ILE A 15 -13.63 3.86 16.47
CA ILE A 15 -14.92 4.46 16.09
C ILE A 15 -16.00 3.38 16.22
N SER A 16 -16.88 3.50 17.21
CA SER A 16 -18.03 2.62 17.34
C SER A 16 -19.21 3.19 16.56
N VAL A 17 -19.54 2.58 15.43
CA VAL A 17 -20.74 2.92 14.64
C VAL A 17 -21.83 1.90 14.94
N LYS A 18 -23.04 2.37 15.28
CA LYS A 18 -24.19 1.51 15.58
C LYS A 18 -24.87 1.09 14.28
N ILE A 19 -24.49 -0.07 13.74
CA ILE A 19 -25.09 -0.62 12.52
C ILE A 19 -26.35 -1.40 12.90
N THR A 20 -27.50 -1.03 12.36
CA THR A 20 -28.75 -1.78 12.52
C THR A 20 -28.96 -2.69 11.31
N SER A 21 -28.93 -4.01 11.53
CA SER A 21 -29.25 -5.03 10.52
C SER A 21 -30.61 -5.63 10.84
N LYS A 22 -31.49 -5.76 9.83
CA LYS A 22 -32.84 -6.36 9.98
C LYS A 22 -32.81 -7.75 10.61
N ASN A 23 -31.68 -8.47 10.47
CA ASN A 23 -31.52 -9.85 10.92
C ASN A 23 -30.40 -9.99 11.99
N GLY A 24 -29.87 -8.88 12.53
CA GLY A 24 -28.77 -8.89 13.50
C GLY A 24 -27.39 -9.31 12.97
N LYS A 25 -27.29 -9.78 11.72
CA LYS A 25 -26.02 -10.18 11.08
C LYS A 25 -25.51 -9.06 10.17
N SER A 26 -24.27 -8.60 10.42
CA SER A 26 -23.58 -7.61 9.59
C SER A 26 -22.94 -8.29 8.37
N LEU A 27 -22.89 -7.58 7.25
CA LEU A 27 -22.19 -8.01 6.03
C LEU A 27 -20.69 -7.69 6.06
N GLY A 28 -20.21 -6.96 7.07
CA GLY A 28 -18.79 -6.58 7.19
C GLY A 28 -18.38 -5.38 6.35
N TYR A 29 -19.32 -4.76 5.63
CA TYR A 29 -19.14 -3.49 4.91
C TYR A 29 -20.43 -2.66 4.97
N GLY A 30 -20.33 -1.38 4.62
CA GLY A 30 -21.46 -0.45 4.58
C GLY A 30 -21.13 0.79 3.74
N PHE A 31 -22.17 1.49 3.31
CA PHE A 31 -22.05 2.73 2.55
C PHE A 31 -22.30 3.91 3.48
N ILE A 32 -21.52 4.97 3.30
CA ILE A 32 -21.70 6.23 4.03
C ILE A 32 -22.07 7.27 2.97
N GLU A 33 -23.29 7.79 3.06
CA GLU A 33 -23.69 8.96 2.28
C GLU A 33 -23.15 10.21 2.96
N MET A 34 -22.31 10.95 2.23
CA MET A 34 -21.75 12.22 2.67
C MET A 34 -22.55 13.35 2.03
N ALA A 35 -22.88 14.39 2.80
CA ALA A 35 -23.67 15.51 2.31
C ALA A 35 -22.88 16.44 1.36
N ASP A 36 -21.55 16.43 1.43
CA ASP A 36 -20.66 17.29 0.66
C ASP A 36 -19.43 16.55 0.11
N VAL A 37 -19.01 16.94 -1.10
CA VAL A 37 -17.89 16.33 -1.82
C VAL A 37 -16.55 16.56 -1.11
N GLU A 38 -16.35 17.73 -0.52
CA GLU A 38 -15.10 18.08 0.16
C GLU A 38 -14.85 17.22 1.41
N SER A 39 -15.88 16.96 2.21
CA SER A 39 -15.78 16.10 3.38
C SER A 39 -15.67 14.63 2.99
N ALA A 40 -16.30 14.22 1.89
CA ALA A 40 -16.07 12.90 1.31
C ALA A 40 -14.60 12.73 0.87
N GLN A 41 -14.02 13.72 0.19
CA GLN A 41 -12.61 13.73 -0.20
C GLN A 41 -11.69 13.72 1.03
N ARG A 42 -11.95 14.55 2.05
CA ARG A 42 -11.16 14.53 3.30
C ARG A 42 -11.23 13.19 4.02
N ALA A 43 -12.41 12.56 4.10
CA ALA A 43 -12.56 11.25 4.71
C ALA A 43 -11.79 10.18 3.93
N HIS A 44 -11.85 10.21 2.60
CA HIS A 44 -11.09 9.32 1.73
C HIS A 44 -9.57 9.47 1.93
N LEU A 45 -9.06 10.71 1.98
CA LEU A 45 -7.64 10.99 2.22
C LEU A 45 -7.19 10.51 3.62
N GLN A 46 -8.02 10.70 4.65
CA GLN A 46 -7.72 10.20 5.99
C GLN A 46 -7.65 8.66 6.04
N VAL A 47 -8.60 7.97 5.40
CA VAL A 47 -8.60 6.50 5.32
C VAL A 47 -7.37 5.99 4.59
N ARG A 48 -6.99 6.62 3.46
CA ARG A 48 -5.74 6.30 2.75
C ARG A 48 -4.53 6.49 3.66
N SER A 49 -4.44 7.63 4.34
CA SER A 49 -3.33 7.94 5.25
C SER A 49 -3.19 6.93 6.39
N LYS A 50 -4.29 6.60 7.08
CA LYS A 50 -4.28 5.62 8.17
C LYS A 50 -4.00 4.19 7.68
N SER A 51 -4.47 3.84 6.50
CA SER A 51 -4.14 2.56 5.87
C SER A 51 -2.64 2.48 5.58
N ARG A 52 -2.05 3.57 5.05
CA ARG A 52 -0.59 3.67 4.84
C ARG A 52 0.18 3.48 6.14
N ASP A 53 -0.23 4.10 7.24
CA ASP A 53 0.45 3.92 8.54
C ASP A 53 0.38 2.46 9.00
N CYS A 54 -0.80 1.86 8.95
CA CYS A 54 -1.01 0.44 9.28
C CYS A 54 -0.09 -0.46 8.45
N PHE A 55 0.02 -0.24 7.14
CA PHE A 55 0.92 -1.03 6.28
C PHE A 55 2.40 -0.84 6.62
N TYR A 56 2.83 0.37 6.99
CA TYR A 56 4.19 0.64 7.43
C TYR A 56 4.53 -0.17 8.70
N TRP A 57 3.61 -0.23 9.65
CA TRP A 57 3.76 -1.03 10.86
C TRP A 57 3.80 -2.54 10.57
N VAL A 58 2.97 -3.03 9.65
CA VAL A 58 3.03 -4.43 9.20
C VAL A 58 4.39 -4.78 8.60
N HIS A 59 5.03 -3.87 7.86
CA HIS A 59 6.37 -4.05 7.31
C HIS A 59 7.48 -4.10 8.38
N LEU A 60 7.29 -3.41 9.50
CA LEU A 60 8.28 -3.34 10.59
C LEU A 60 8.10 -4.46 11.60
N CYS A 61 6.87 -4.83 11.90
CA CYS A 61 6.53 -5.73 12.99
C CYS A 61 6.20 -7.16 12.54
N GLY A 62 6.03 -7.42 11.24
CA GLY A 62 5.73 -8.77 10.76
C GLY A 62 6.97 -9.66 10.68
N ASP A 63 6.90 -10.91 11.10
CA ASP A 63 7.97 -11.90 10.95
C ASP A 63 7.98 -12.56 9.55
N ALA A 64 8.80 -13.60 9.34
CA ALA A 64 8.87 -14.29 8.04
C ALA A 64 7.53 -14.92 7.60
N SER A 65 6.72 -15.38 8.55
CA SER A 65 5.39 -15.94 8.27
C SER A 65 4.44 -14.83 7.84
N ASP A 66 4.49 -13.68 8.50
CA ASP A 66 3.69 -12.52 8.12
C ASP A 66 4.07 -12.00 6.73
N GLN A 67 5.36 -11.97 6.39
CA GLN A 67 5.81 -11.59 5.03
C GLN A 67 5.32 -12.59 3.97
N SER A 68 5.34 -13.89 4.28
CA SER A 68 4.82 -14.93 3.39
C SER A 68 3.32 -14.78 3.14
N GLU A 69 2.56 -14.44 4.19
CA GLU A 69 1.12 -14.18 4.08
C GLU A 69 0.85 -12.98 3.16
N LEU A 70 1.59 -11.87 3.33
CA LEU A 70 1.47 -10.68 2.48
C LEU A 70 1.70 -10.99 0.99
N VAL A 71 2.76 -11.73 0.67
CA VAL A 71 3.02 -12.15 -0.72
C VAL A 71 1.91 -13.07 -1.21
N SER A 72 1.43 -14.00 -0.38
CA SER A 72 0.37 -14.93 -0.78
C SER A 72 -0.97 -14.27 -1.10
N VAL A 73 -1.28 -13.13 -0.46
CA VAL A 73 -2.50 -12.36 -0.72
C VAL A 73 -2.32 -11.31 -1.82
N GLY A 74 -1.18 -11.32 -2.53
CA GLY A 74 -0.94 -10.40 -3.64
C GLY A 74 -0.63 -8.97 -3.22
N TYR A 75 -0.15 -8.75 -1.98
CA TYR A 75 0.08 -7.39 -1.47
C TYR A 75 0.96 -6.54 -2.38
N VAL A 76 2.02 -7.14 -2.96
CA VAL A 76 2.96 -6.41 -3.81
C VAL A 76 2.31 -5.99 -5.12
N GLY A 77 1.52 -6.88 -5.75
CA GLY A 77 0.70 -6.55 -6.92
C GLY A 77 -0.32 -5.44 -6.60
N MET A 78 -1.02 -5.54 -5.47
CA MET A 78 -1.95 -4.49 -5.02
C MET A 78 -1.27 -3.14 -4.85
N CYS A 79 -0.02 -3.10 -4.35
CA CYS A 79 0.76 -1.87 -4.28
C CYS A 79 1.12 -1.33 -5.67
N ALA A 80 1.51 -2.20 -6.61
CA ALA A 80 1.79 -1.79 -7.99
C ALA A 80 0.57 -1.13 -8.65
N ILE A 81 -0.60 -1.78 -8.61
CA ILE A 81 -1.86 -1.23 -9.13
C ILE A 81 -2.22 0.10 -8.46
N THR A 82 -2.03 0.20 -7.15
CA THR A 82 -2.34 1.43 -6.40
C THR A 82 -1.43 2.59 -6.83
N CYS A 83 -0.16 2.32 -7.16
CA CYS A 83 0.74 3.30 -7.73
C CYS A 83 0.27 3.73 -9.13
N SER A 84 -0.11 2.78 -10.00
CA SER A 84 -0.56 3.06 -11.37
C SER A 84 -1.85 3.89 -11.40
N THR A 85 -2.76 3.66 -10.45
CA THR A 85 -4.04 4.40 -10.37
C THR A 85 -3.90 5.78 -9.73
N ALA A 86 -2.74 6.12 -9.16
CA ALA A 86 -2.48 7.44 -8.57
C ALA A 86 -2.12 8.52 -9.62
N GLY A 87 -1.97 8.16 -10.90
CA GLY A 87 -1.59 9.06 -12.00
C GLY A 87 -2.66 10.09 -12.38
N GLY A 88 -2.70 11.21 -11.64
CA GLY A 88 -3.34 12.46 -12.04
C GLY A 88 -2.35 13.63 -11.97
N GLN A 89 -2.74 14.82 -12.48
CA GLN A 89 -1.87 16.01 -12.49
C GLN A 89 -1.97 16.81 -11.18
N SER A 90 -1.41 16.32 -10.07
CA SER A 90 -1.22 17.13 -8.86
C SER A 90 0.06 16.76 -8.10
N GLU A 91 0.70 17.75 -7.47
CA GLU A 91 1.93 17.55 -6.67
C GLU A 91 1.75 16.59 -5.48
N GLU A 92 0.53 16.45 -4.96
CA GLU A 92 0.24 15.48 -3.89
C GLU A 92 0.29 14.03 -4.39
N GLN A 93 -0.02 13.78 -5.67
CA GLN A 93 0.01 12.45 -6.28
C GLN A 93 1.45 11.96 -6.52
N ASP A 94 2.38 12.86 -6.81
CA ASP A 94 3.81 12.53 -6.94
C ASP A 94 4.38 11.97 -5.63
N TRP A 95 3.99 12.53 -4.49
CA TRP A 95 4.38 12.00 -3.18
C TRP A 95 3.75 10.64 -2.90
N GLU A 96 2.49 10.41 -3.31
CA GLU A 96 1.84 9.11 -3.13
C GLU A 96 2.52 8.00 -3.95
N ILE A 97 2.87 8.30 -5.20
CA ILE A 97 3.63 7.39 -6.07
C ILE A 97 5.01 7.12 -5.47
N TYR A 98 5.73 8.18 -5.05
CA TYR A 98 7.05 8.05 -4.42
C TYR A 98 7.01 7.15 -3.18
N TRP A 99 6.08 7.40 -2.25
CA TRP A 99 5.96 6.60 -1.02
C TRP A 99 5.51 5.17 -1.29
N GLY A 100 4.66 4.94 -2.30
CA GLY A 100 4.26 3.61 -2.76
C GLY A 100 5.45 2.81 -3.29
N LEU A 101 6.21 3.38 -4.23
CA LEU A 101 7.41 2.76 -4.79
C LEU A 101 8.50 2.55 -3.72
N PHE A 102 8.69 3.51 -2.81
CA PHE A 102 9.63 3.37 -1.69
C PHE A 102 9.27 2.17 -0.80
N ARG A 103 7.98 1.95 -0.53
CA ARG A 103 7.51 0.81 0.28
C ARG A 103 7.76 -0.52 -0.42
N ILE A 104 7.44 -0.62 -1.72
CA ILE A 104 7.69 -1.82 -2.52
C ILE A 104 9.19 -2.14 -2.52
N SER A 105 10.04 -1.15 -2.81
CA SER A 105 11.50 -1.31 -2.81
C SER A 105 12.03 -1.78 -1.45
N GLN A 106 11.59 -1.16 -0.35
CA GLN A 106 12.00 -1.55 0.99
C GLN A 106 11.51 -2.95 1.38
N PHE A 107 10.31 -3.35 0.95
CA PHE A 107 9.78 -4.69 1.15
C PHE A 107 10.63 -5.73 0.43
N LEU A 108 10.87 -5.55 -0.88
CA LEU A 108 11.69 -6.46 -1.69
C LEU A 108 13.13 -6.55 -1.16
N LYS A 109 13.72 -5.42 -0.74
CA LYS A 109 15.06 -5.39 -0.13
C LYS A 109 15.13 -6.22 1.15
N LYS A 110 14.12 -6.13 2.01
CA LYS A 110 14.06 -6.94 3.24
C LYS A 110 13.89 -8.42 2.90
N LEU A 111 13.07 -8.79 1.91
CA LEU A 111 12.96 -10.18 1.46
C LEU A 111 14.29 -10.71 0.90
N HIS A 112 15.02 -9.89 0.14
CA HIS A 112 16.27 -10.29 -0.50
C HIS A 112 17.46 -10.41 0.48
N LEU A 113 17.57 -9.48 1.43
CA LEU A 113 18.72 -9.41 2.36
C LEU A 113 18.43 -10.01 3.74
N GLY A 114 17.18 -10.36 4.01
CA GLY A 114 16.73 -10.66 5.37
C GLY A 114 16.67 -9.40 6.25
N ARG A 115 16.48 -9.61 7.56
CA ARG A 115 16.42 -8.52 8.53
C ARG A 115 17.08 -8.92 9.84
N ASN A 116 17.95 -8.06 10.37
CA ASN A 116 18.73 -8.29 11.60
C ASN A 116 18.79 -7.08 12.57
N TYR A 117 17.92 -6.07 12.42
CA TYR A 117 17.93 -4.88 13.27
C TYR A 117 17.26 -5.12 14.64
N ALA A 118 17.86 -4.55 15.71
CA ALA A 118 17.29 -4.55 17.04
C ALA A 118 15.92 -3.82 17.06
N GLY A 119 14.90 -4.45 17.65
CA GLY A 119 13.54 -3.90 17.73
C GLY A 119 12.58 -4.32 16.60
N GLN A 120 13.00 -5.17 15.66
CA GLN A 120 12.14 -5.80 14.66
C GLN A 120 12.29 -7.32 14.67
N PRO A 121 11.29 -8.09 14.24
CA PRO A 121 11.45 -9.53 14.06
C PRO A 121 12.50 -9.82 13.00
N SER A 122 13.56 -10.53 13.39
CA SER A 122 14.60 -10.95 12.45
C SER A 122 14.12 -12.12 11.60
N PHE A 123 14.60 -12.15 10.35
CA PHE A 123 14.41 -13.29 9.47
C PHE A 123 15.56 -13.39 8.47
N GLN A 124 15.84 -14.61 8.01
CA GLN A 124 16.82 -14.88 6.95
C GLN A 124 16.25 -14.46 5.59
N PRO A 125 17.10 -14.18 4.58
CA PRO A 125 16.64 -13.96 3.21
C PRO A 125 15.56 -14.96 2.75
N LEU A 126 14.52 -14.45 2.09
CA LEU A 126 13.37 -15.20 1.59
C LEU A 126 13.31 -15.13 0.05
N PRO A 127 14.27 -15.74 -0.67
CA PRO A 127 14.42 -15.57 -2.13
C PRO A 127 13.20 -16.04 -2.93
N VAL A 128 12.51 -17.09 -2.49
CA VAL A 128 11.27 -17.57 -3.12
C VAL A 128 10.17 -16.51 -3.11
N LEU A 129 10.09 -15.72 -2.04
CA LEU A 129 9.11 -14.64 -1.94
C LEU A 129 9.48 -13.43 -2.81
N VAL A 130 10.79 -13.19 -3.02
CA VAL A 130 11.25 -12.15 -3.96
C VAL A 130 10.78 -12.49 -5.37
N GLN A 131 10.98 -13.74 -5.81
CA GLN A 131 10.55 -14.20 -7.14
C GLN A 131 9.04 -14.05 -7.32
N ARG A 132 8.24 -14.55 -6.38
CA ARG A 132 6.77 -14.38 -6.45
C ARG A 132 6.32 -12.92 -6.44
N SER A 133 7.04 -12.07 -5.71
CA SER A 133 6.72 -10.63 -5.68
C SER A 133 7.05 -9.97 -7.01
N GLN A 134 8.12 -10.38 -7.69
CA GLN A 134 8.46 -9.91 -9.03
C GLN A 134 7.44 -10.38 -10.07
N GLU A 135 7.03 -11.65 -10.02
CA GLU A 135 5.97 -12.20 -10.87
C GLU A 135 4.67 -11.39 -10.71
N GLN A 136 4.25 -11.07 -9.49
CA GLN A 136 3.07 -10.23 -9.24
C GLN A 136 3.20 -8.81 -9.81
N ILE A 137 4.38 -8.20 -9.71
CA ILE A 137 4.61 -6.85 -10.26
C ILE A 137 4.51 -6.90 -11.78
N GLU A 138 5.06 -7.92 -12.41
CA GLU A 138 5.02 -8.11 -13.86
C GLU A 138 3.60 -8.43 -14.35
N GLU A 139 2.88 -9.34 -13.68
CA GLU A 139 1.48 -9.68 -13.99
C GLU A 139 0.55 -8.46 -13.94
N GLU A 140 0.77 -7.54 -13.01
CA GLU A 140 -0.04 -6.32 -12.85
C GLU A 140 0.47 -5.14 -13.69
N GLY A 141 1.46 -5.35 -14.57
CA GLY A 141 2.00 -4.29 -15.45
C GLY A 141 2.77 -3.19 -14.70
N GLY A 142 3.29 -3.49 -13.51
CA GLY A 142 3.96 -2.50 -12.66
C GLY A 142 5.26 -1.95 -13.23
N ASN A 143 5.97 -2.74 -14.07
CA ASN A 143 7.19 -2.28 -14.74
C ASN A 143 6.84 -1.29 -15.87
N GLU A 144 5.81 -1.61 -16.65
CA GLU A 144 5.29 -0.79 -17.73
C GLU A 144 4.78 0.55 -17.20
N GLU A 145 4.13 0.55 -16.03
CA GLU A 145 3.73 1.78 -15.36
C GLU A 145 4.95 2.66 -15.03
N VAL A 146 5.98 2.10 -14.38
CA VAL A 146 7.19 2.86 -14.01
C VAL A 146 7.88 3.45 -15.23
N ASP A 147 8.01 2.66 -16.30
CA ASP A 147 8.58 3.12 -17.57
C ASP A 147 7.75 4.24 -18.19
N SER A 148 6.41 4.12 -18.15
CA SER A 148 5.50 5.15 -18.69
C SER A 148 5.61 6.48 -17.92
N GLN A 149 5.73 6.43 -16.59
CA GLN A 149 5.91 7.62 -15.75
C GLN A 149 7.26 8.29 -16.03
N GLN A 150 8.32 7.51 -16.21
CA GLN A 150 9.64 8.03 -16.53
C GLN A 150 9.69 8.70 -17.91
N ILE A 151 9.03 8.11 -18.92
CA ILE A 151 8.90 8.70 -20.27
C ILE A 151 8.12 10.02 -20.22
N ASN A 152 7.02 10.08 -19.44
CA ASN A 152 6.23 11.30 -19.28
C ASN A 152 7.07 12.43 -18.65
N ILE A 153 7.87 12.12 -17.62
CA ILE A 153 8.78 13.09 -16.98
C ILE A 153 9.83 13.59 -17.99
N GLU A 154 10.47 12.69 -18.74
CA GLU A 154 11.46 13.08 -19.76
C GLU A 154 10.86 13.96 -20.85
N TYR A 155 9.65 13.63 -21.33
CA TYR A 155 8.93 14.43 -22.32
C TYR A 155 8.60 15.84 -21.79
N CYS A 156 8.11 15.95 -20.55
CA CYS A 156 7.85 17.23 -19.90
C CYS A 156 9.13 18.08 -19.74
N LEU A 157 10.24 17.48 -19.33
CA LEU A 157 11.54 18.16 -19.20
C LEU A 157 12.04 18.68 -20.56
N ARG A 158 11.87 17.90 -21.64
CA ARG A 158 12.22 18.33 -23.00
C ARG A 158 11.40 19.52 -23.48
N ILE A 159 10.08 19.55 -23.20
CA ILE A 159 9.22 20.71 -23.50
C ILE A 159 9.64 21.94 -22.70
N TRP A 160 9.97 21.76 -21.42
CA TRP A 160 10.39 22.87 -20.57
C TRP A 160 11.70 23.50 -21.06
N ASN A 161 12.68 22.68 -21.45
CA ASN A 161 14.00 23.14 -21.90
C ASN A 161 14.02 23.69 -23.34
N THR A 162 12.88 23.66 -24.05
CA THR A 162 12.74 24.21 -25.41
C THR A 162 11.96 25.55 -25.44
N LYS A 163 11.61 26.09 -24.27
CA LYS A 163 11.11 27.46 -24.07
C LYS A 163 12.18 28.34 -23.44
#